data_AF-F2E339-F1
#
_entry.id   AF-F2E339-F1
#
_cell.length_a   1.000
_cell.length_b   1.000
_cell.length_c   1.000
_cell.angle_alpha   90.00
_cell.angle_beta   90.00
_cell.angle_gamma   90.00
#
_symmetry.space_group_name_H-M   'P 1'
#
loop_
_entity.id
_entity.type
_entity.pdbx_description
1 polymer ?
#
loop_
_entity_poly.entity_id
_entity_poly.type
_entity_poly.pdbx_seq_one_letter_code
_entity_poly.pdbx_strand_id
1 'polypeptide(L)'
;MSSLVRTLRRKQERKKKKNKRPRANAPVRAISDVWAHFHKVKEPSLKNLGQIVLKACCNYCPNKYAYEKGGSTSTIGRHHLKCLNYKAKMARAAIQTTLELRKTNGTSSVPTMSPSIDYDQGIIKELIAKMICVHEYSFRMVEHEWFNILMKCMNPNYKSIGRKAIRAECLRVYKKEKEVLKSVLRGVSSISLTTDLWTSNQTLSYMCVVAHYIDDNWKIQTRVLGFLELDPPHPGIVIADALYACVKDWNIETKIMSITLDNASNNDGAIEALKAKLPVVEEIND
;
A
#
# COMPACT_ATOMS: atom_id res chain seq x y z
N MET A 1 -3.23 -53.80 4.20
CA MET A 1 -4.59 -53.48 3.70
C MET A 1 -4.55 -52.57 2.47
N SER A 2 -4.00 -53.05 1.35
CA SER A 2 -3.77 -52.27 0.12
C SER A 2 -4.50 -52.82 -1.12
N SER A 3 -5.32 -53.88 -0.95
CA SER A 3 -6.07 -54.54 -2.03
C SER A 3 -7.58 -54.20 -2.03
N LEU A 4 -8.15 -53.77 -0.89
CA LEU A 4 -9.59 -53.50 -0.75
C LEU A 4 -10.02 -52.09 -1.21
N VAL A 5 -9.14 -51.10 -1.19
CA VAL A 5 -9.46 -49.71 -1.59
C VAL A 5 -9.47 -49.55 -3.13
N ARG A 6 -8.68 -50.35 -3.87
CA ARG A 6 -8.65 -50.31 -5.34
C ARG A 6 -9.90 -50.92 -6.00
N THR A 7 -10.59 -51.82 -5.29
CA THR A 7 -11.75 -52.55 -5.80
C THR A 7 -13.06 -51.75 -5.66
N LEU A 8 -13.12 -50.80 -4.73
CA LEU A 8 -14.28 -49.91 -4.54
C LEU A 8 -14.29 -48.71 -5.51
N ARG A 9 -13.12 -48.23 -5.95
CA ARG A 9 -13.01 -47.15 -6.95
C ARG A 9 -13.45 -47.60 -8.36
N ARG A 10 -13.17 -48.85 -8.73
CA ARG A 10 -13.59 -49.46 -10.02
C ARG A 10 -15.09 -49.73 -10.14
N LYS A 11 -15.83 -49.85 -9.02
CA LYS A 11 -17.28 -50.11 -9.02
C LYS A 11 -18.13 -48.83 -9.16
N GLN A 12 -17.63 -47.68 -8.72
CA GLN A 12 -18.31 -46.38 -8.95
C GLN A 12 -18.09 -45.84 -10.37
N GLU A 13 -16.94 -46.09 -10.99
CA GLU A 13 -16.66 -45.69 -12.38
C GLU A 13 -17.41 -46.51 -13.44
N ARG A 14 -17.87 -47.73 -13.10
CA ARG A 14 -18.64 -48.59 -14.02
C ARG A 14 -20.16 -48.31 -14.03
N LYS A 15 -20.71 -47.63 -13.02
CA LYS A 15 -22.17 -47.37 -12.92
C LYS A 15 -22.66 -46.07 -13.58
N LYS A 16 -21.79 -45.10 -13.93
CA LYS A 16 -22.18 -43.91 -14.71
C LYS A 16 -22.15 -44.12 -16.24
N LYS A 17 -21.87 -45.33 -16.73
CA LYS A 17 -21.72 -45.67 -18.17
C LYS A 17 -22.96 -46.29 -18.83
N LYS A 18 -24.15 -46.15 -18.26
CA LYS A 18 -25.41 -46.61 -18.90
C LYS A 18 -26.49 -45.53 -18.84
N ASN A 19 -26.43 -44.59 -19.78
CA ASN A 19 -27.61 -44.04 -20.42
C ASN A 19 -27.22 -43.66 -21.86
N LYS A 20 -27.62 -44.51 -22.82
CA LYS A 20 -27.48 -44.27 -24.26
C LYS A 20 -28.88 -44.25 -24.87
N ARG A 21 -29.22 -43.14 -25.54
CA ARG A 21 -29.78 -42.99 -26.91
C ARG A 21 -30.37 -41.57 -27.06
N PRO A 22 -30.46 -40.98 -28.27
CA PRO A 22 -30.20 -41.53 -29.60
C PRO A 22 -29.03 -40.84 -30.36
N ARG A 23 -28.55 -41.51 -31.42
CA ARG A 23 -27.73 -40.93 -32.49
C ARG A 23 -28.65 -40.14 -33.43
N ALA A 24 -28.40 -38.84 -33.61
CA ALA A 24 -28.56 -38.11 -34.87
C ALA A 24 -28.21 -36.63 -34.67
N ASN A 25 -26.99 -36.26 -35.08
CA ASN A 25 -26.70 -35.16 -36.00
C ASN A 25 -25.19 -34.90 -35.95
N ALA A 26 -24.52 -35.19 -37.07
CA ALA A 26 -23.13 -34.87 -37.29
C ALA A 26 -22.87 -33.39 -36.96
N PRO A 27 -21.70 -33.04 -36.36
CA PRO A 27 -21.38 -31.65 -36.09
C PRO A 27 -21.39 -30.87 -37.40
N VAL A 28 -22.17 -29.79 -37.39
CA VAL A 28 -22.28 -28.78 -38.45
C VAL A 28 -20.88 -28.40 -38.92
N ARG A 29 -20.69 -28.37 -40.25
CA ARG A 29 -19.44 -28.00 -40.94
C ARG A 29 -18.71 -26.87 -40.19
N ALA A 30 -17.44 -27.11 -39.87
CA ALA A 30 -16.53 -26.11 -39.33
C ALA A 30 -16.70 -24.79 -40.09
N ILE A 31 -17.15 -23.75 -39.39
CA ILE A 31 -17.27 -22.41 -39.95
C ILE A 31 -15.85 -21.98 -40.26
N SER A 32 -15.51 -21.78 -41.53
CA SER A 32 -14.15 -21.38 -41.91
C SER A 32 -13.69 -20.14 -41.14
N ASP A 33 -12.50 -20.18 -40.53
CA ASP A 33 -11.91 -19.12 -39.68
C ASP A 33 -11.91 -17.72 -40.33
N VAL A 34 -11.98 -17.68 -41.66
CA VAL A 34 -12.11 -16.48 -42.48
C VAL A 34 -13.26 -15.57 -42.00
N TRP A 35 -14.35 -16.11 -41.45
CA TRP A 35 -15.49 -15.31 -40.99
C TRP A 35 -15.22 -14.43 -39.77
N ALA A 36 -14.12 -14.64 -39.03
CA ALA A 36 -13.73 -13.73 -37.93
C ALA A 36 -13.40 -12.30 -38.42
N HIS A 37 -13.13 -12.14 -39.72
CA HIS A 37 -12.66 -10.88 -40.32
C HIS A 37 -13.68 -10.25 -41.29
N PHE A 38 -14.87 -10.84 -41.45
CA PHE A 38 -15.90 -10.39 -42.39
C PHE A 38 -17.30 -10.46 -41.76
N HIS A 39 -18.16 -9.51 -42.10
CA HIS A 39 -19.58 -9.54 -41.72
C HIS A 39 -20.47 -9.73 -42.96
N LYS A 40 -21.66 -10.30 -42.74
CA LYS A 40 -22.62 -10.63 -43.81
C LYS A 40 -23.63 -9.50 -43.94
N VAL A 41 -23.77 -8.96 -45.15
CA VAL A 41 -24.75 -7.93 -45.49
C VAL A 41 -25.70 -8.48 -46.55
N LYS A 42 -27.00 -8.23 -46.37
CA LYS A 42 -28.02 -8.59 -47.36
C LYS A 42 -28.33 -7.33 -48.17
N GLU A 43 -28.06 -7.36 -49.47
CA GLU A 43 -28.41 -6.25 -50.37
C GLU A 43 -29.38 -6.76 -51.45
N PRO A 44 -30.39 -5.97 -51.86
CA PRO A 44 -31.20 -6.25 -53.04
C PRO A 44 -30.31 -6.27 -54.30
N SER A 45 -30.49 -7.27 -55.17
CA SER A 45 -29.72 -7.37 -56.42
C SER A 45 -30.09 -6.26 -57.40
N LEU A 46 -29.09 -5.56 -57.95
CA LEU A 46 -29.29 -4.53 -58.99
C LEU A 46 -29.58 -5.11 -60.38
N LYS A 47 -29.55 -6.44 -60.58
CA LYS A 47 -29.79 -7.07 -61.89
C LYS A 47 -31.15 -7.80 -62.03
N ASN A 48 -31.82 -8.14 -60.92
CA ASN A 48 -33.15 -8.76 -60.92
C ASN A 48 -33.97 -8.16 -59.77
N LEU A 49 -35.09 -7.49 -60.07
CA LEU A 49 -35.99 -6.94 -59.04
C LEU A 49 -36.56 -8.08 -58.18
N GLY A 50 -36.32 -8.00 -56.86
CA GLY A 50 -36.89 -8.91 -55.87
C GLY A 50 -35.97 -9.99 -55.31
N GLN A 51 -34.72 -10.12 -55.81
CA GLN A 51 -33.78 -11.13 -55.32
C GLN A 51 -32.79 -10.56 -54.29
N ILE A 52 -32.78 -11.13 -53.07
CA ILE A 52 -31.87 -10.73 -51.98
C ILE A 52 -30.54 -11.48 -52.16
N VAL A 53 -29.46 -10.75 -52.44
CA VAL A 53 -28.12 -11.33 -52.59
C VAL A 53 -27.34 -11.14 -51.29
N LEU A 54 -26.74 -12.23 -50.80
CA LEU A 54 -25.87 -12.21 -49.63
C LEU A 54 -24.46 -11.78 -50.08
N LYS A 55 -23.95 -10.71 -49.47
CA LYS A 55 -22.58 -10.24 -49.69
C LYS A 55 -21.78 -10.32 -48.39
N ALA A 56 -20.53 -10.74 -48.49
CA ALA A 56 -19.55 -10.70 -47.42
C ALA A 56 -18.73 -9.40 -47.54
N CYS A 57 -18.75 -8.56 -46.51
CA CYS A 57 -18.00 -7.32 -46.44
C CYS A 57 -16.80 -7.50 -45.51
N CYS A 58 -15.63 -7.05 -45.94
CA CYS A 58 -14.41 -7.09 -45.12
C CYS A 58 -14.51 -6.02 -44.02
N ASN A 59 -14.10 -6.35 -42.79
CA ASN A 59 -14.14 -5.38 -41.68
C ASN A 59 -13.04 -4.31 -41.77
N TYR A 60 -12.08 -4.48 -42.67
CA TYR A 60 -10.87 -3.65 -42.76
C TYR A 60 -10.78 -2.86 -44.06
N CYS A 61 -11.60 -3.17 -45.06
CA CYS A 61 -11.57 -2.48 -46.35
C CYS A 61 -12.99 -2.39 -46.93
N PRO A 62 -13.25 -1.45 -47.85
CA PRO A 62 -14.58 -1.23 -48.41
C PRO A 62 -15.04 -2.31 -49.41
N ASN A 63 -14.25 -3.37 -49.64
CA ASN A 63 -14.57 -4.38 -50.66
C ASN A 63 -15.69 -5.33 -50.21
N LYS A 64 -16.65 -5.55 -51.11
CA LYS A 64 -17.80 -6.45 -50.94
C LYS A 64 -17.68 -7.64 -51.89
N TYR A 65 -17.89 -8.85 -51.39
CA TYR A 65 -17.80 -10.09 -52.17
C TYR A 65 -19.14 -10.83 -52.17
N ALA A 66 -19.60 -11.31 -53.33
CA ALA A 66 -20.79 -12.15 -53.39
C ALA A 66 -20.53 -13.49 -52.70
N TYR A 67 -21.50 -13.97 -51.92
CA TYR A 67 -21.39 -15.23 -51.18
C TYR A 67 -22.73 -15.96 -51.17
N GLU A 68 -22.70 -17.28 -51.40
CA GLU A 68 -23.86 -18.16 -51.30
C GLU A 68 -23.75 -19.09 -50.09
N LYS A 69 -24.86 -19.31 -49.38
CA LYS A 69 -24.88 -20.12 -48.14
C LYS A 69 -24.50 -21.58 -48.46
N GLY A 70 -23.27 -21.95 -48.11
CA GLY A 70 -22.71 -23.30 -48.35
C GLY A 70 -21.69 -23.38 -49.50
N GLY A 71 -21.44 -22.26 -50.21
CA GLY A 71 -20.41 -22.16 -51.24
C GLY A 71 -18.97 -22.04 -50.69
N SER A 72 -17.98 -22.16 -51.58
CA SER A 72 -16.56 -22.09 -51.20
C SER A 72 -16.19 -20.70 -50.66
N THR A 73 -15.47 -20.64 -49.54
CA THR A 73 -14.98 -19.40 -48.92
C THR A 73 -13.59 -18.99 -49.44
N SER A 74 -13.15 -19.59 -50.55
CA SER A 74 -11.81 -19.43 -51.11
C SER A 74 -11.54 -18.00 -51.60
N THR A 75 -12.55 -17.30 -52.12
CA THR A 75 -12.45 -15.93 -52.65
C THR A 75 -12.20 -14.91 -51.53
N ILE A 76 -12.99 -14.96 -50.47
CA ILE A 76 -12.83 -14.10 -49.28
C ILE A 76 -11.57 -14.46 -48.47
N GLY A 77 -11.20 -15.75 -48.41
CA GLY A 77 -9.92 -16.17 -47.81
C GLY A 77 -8.70 -15.62 -48.54
N ARG A 78 -8.73 -15.63 -49.89
CA ARG A 78 -7.66 -15.03 -50.71
C ARG A 78 -7.57 -13.52 -50.53
N HIS A 79 -8.70 -12.84 -50.36
CA HIS A 79 -8.72 -11.41 -50.05
C HIS A 79 -8.13 -11.14 -48.65
N HIS A 80 -8.52 -11.89 -47.62
CA HIS A 80 -8.00 -11.74 -46.26
C HIS A 80 -6.46 -11.76 -46.21
N LEU A 81 -5.85 -12.72 -46.90
CA LEU A 81 -4.39 -12.86 -46.98
C LEU A 81 -3.69 -11.71 -47.72
N LYS A 82 -4.41 -10.97 -48.58
CA LYS A 82 -3.87 -9.86 -49.40
C LYS A 82 -4.37 -8.48 -48.99
N CYS A 83 -5.26 -8.36 -48.02
CA CYS A 83 -5.84 -7.08 -47.62
C CYS A 83 -4.77 -6.18 -46.98
N LEU A 84 -4.43 -5.08 -47.67
CA LEU A 84 -3.41 -4.13 -47.23
C LEU A 84 -3.78 -3.48 -45.89
N ASN A 85 -5.05 -3.13 -45.68
CA ASN A 85 -5.50 -2.54 -44.42
C ASN A 85 -5.45 -3.52 -43.23
N TYR A 86 -5.69 -4.81 -43.48
CA TYR A 86 -5.53 -5.84 -42.45
C TYR A 86 -4.05 -6.02 -42.09
N LYS A 87 -3.16 -6.10 -43.09
CA LYS A 87 -1.71 -6.15 -42.87
C LYS A 87 -1.19 -4.91 -42.15
N ALA A 88 -1.67 -3.71 -42.51
CA ALA A 88 -1.32 -2.47 -41.82
C ALA A 88 -1.79 -2.46 -40.36
N LYS A 89 -2.99 -2.99 -40.07
CA LYS A 89 -3.48 -3.12 -38.67
C LYS A 89 -2.64 -4.12 -37.88
N MET A 90 -2.29 -5.27 -38.46
CA MET A 90 -1.43 -6.26 -37.80
C MET A 90 0.01 -5.75 -37.61
N ALA A 91 0.55 -4.99 -38.58
CA ALA A 91 1.84 -4.33 -38.42
C ALA A 91 1.81 -3.29 -37.29
N ARG A 92 0.75 -2.48 -37.18
CA ARG A 92 0.56 -1.55 -36.05
C ARG A 92 0.43 -2.29 -34.71
N ALA A 93 -0.30 -3.41 -34.66
CA ALA A 93 -0.43 -4.22 -33.46
C ALA A 93 0.88 -4.92 -33.06
N ALA A 94 1.72 -5.30 -34.03
CA ALA A 94 3.04 -5.86 -33.76
C ALA A 94 4.05 -4.80 -33.28
N ILE A 95 3.90 -3.55 -33.71
CA ILE A 95 4.71 -2.40 -33.24
C ILE A 95 4.23 -1.90 -31.87
N GLN A 96 2.94 -2.09 -31.56
CA GLN A 96 2.36 -1.72 -30.27
C GLN A 96 2.77 -2.72 -29.17
N THR A 97 3.99 -2.58 -28.66
CA THR A 97 4.45 -3.14 -27.37
C THR A 97 3.87 -2.33 -26.20
N THR A 98 2.54 -2.15 -26.14
CA THR A 98 1.92 -1.70 -24.88
C THR A 98 1.77 -2.92 -23.98
N LEU A 99 2.57 -2.96 -22.92
CA LEU A 99 2.31 -3.78 -21.74
C LEU A 99 0.96 -3.35 -21.15
N GLU A 100 -0.10 -4.10 -21.44
CA GLU A 100 -1.32 -4.03 -20.65
C GLU A 100 -1.08 -4.74 -19.31
N LEU A 101 -0.68 -3.99 -18.30
CA LEU A 101 -0.61 -4.51 -16.93
C LEU A 101 -2.05 -4.73 -16.43
N ARG A 102 -2.50 -5.99 -16.43
CA ARG A 102 -3.76 -6.38 -15.79
C ARG A 102 -3.70 -6.00 -14.32
N LYS A 103 -4.58 -5.09 -13.88
CA LYS A 103 -4.85 -4.83 -12.47
C LYS A 103 -5.35 -6.12 -11.82
N THR A 104 -4.51 -6.78 -11.03
CA THR A 104 -4.96 -7.77 -10.07
C THR A 104 -5.38 -7.03 -8.81
N ASN A 105 -6.68 -7.01 -8.51
CA ASN A 105 -7.18 -6.67 -7.19
C ASN A 105 -6.71 -7.77 -6.23
N GLY A 106 -5.61 -7.53 -5.51
CA GLY A 106 -5.03 -8.50 -4.59
C GLY A 106 -4.17 -7.81 -3.54
N THR A 107 -4.70 -7.78 -2.33
CA THR A 107 -4.04 -7.53 -1.04
C THR A 107 -2.59 -8.00 -1.01
N SER A 108 -1.63 -7.08 -1.09
CA SER A 108 -0.25 -7.27 -0.67
C SER A 108 0.37 -5.92 -0.31
N SER A 109 0.93 -5.85 0.88
CA SER A 109 1.42 -4.68 1.63
C SER A 109 2.77 -4.16 1.14
N VAL A 110 2.98 -4.08 -0.18
CA VAL A 110 4.17 -3.47 -0.77
C VAL A 110 3.69 -2.56 -1.90
N PRO A 111 3.98 -1.25 -1.86
CA PRO A 111 3.46 -0.35 -2.88
C PRO A 111 4.28 -0.54 -4.17
N THR A 112 3.78 -1.38 -5.07
CA THR A 112 4.24 -1.43 -6.46
C THR A 112 3.87 -0.11 -7.12
N MET A 113 4.83 0.80 -7.24
CA MET A 113 4.66 2.09 -7.91
C MET A 113 4.36 1.86 -9.40
N SER A 114 3.11 2.13 -9.81
CA SER A 114 2.75 2.28 -11.22
C SER A 114 3.38 3.56 -11.78
N PRO A 115 3.85 3.60 -13.05
CA PRO A 115 4.37 4.81 -13.68
C PRO A 115 3.20 5.72 -14.06
N SER A 116 2.66 6.40 -13.04
CA SER A 116 1.81 7.60 -13.09
C SER A 116 1.32 7.91 -11.67
N ILE A 117 2.23 7.85 -10.70
CA ILE A 117 2.07 8.65 -9.49
C ILE A 117 2.64 10.00 -9.89
N ASP A 118 1.77 10.98 -10.07
CA ASP A 118 2.21 12.36 -10.18
C ASP A 118 3.21 12.61 -9.06
N TYR A 119 4.41 13.05 -9.43
CA TYR A 119 5.48 13.27 -8.48
C TYR A 119 5.02 14.31 -7.46
N ASP A 120 4.74 13.86 -6.24
CA ASP A 120 4.48 14.74 -5.12
C ASP A 120 5.74 14.88 -4.27
N GLN A 121 6.32 16.08 -4.34
CA GLN A 121 7.48 16.44 -3.53
C GLN A 121 7.17 16.35 -2.02
N GLY A 122 5.92 16.57 -1.61
CA GLY A 122 5.48 16.46 -0.22
C GLY A 122 5.63 15.05 0.34
N ILE A 123 5.21 14.03 -0.42
CA ILE A 123 5.34 12.62 -0.02
C ILE A 123 6.82 12.23 0.13
N ILE A 124 7.66 12.63 -0.84
CA ILE A 124 9.11 12.35 -0.76
C ILE A 124 9.74 13.05 0.43
N LYS A 125 9.34 14.29 0.72
CA LYS A 125 9.83 15.03 1.88
C LYS A 125 9.44 14.34 3.20
N GLU A 126 8.20 13.86 3.32
CA GLU A 126 7.75 13.08 4.49
C GLU A 126 8.53 11.77 4.64
N LEU A 127 8.79 11.05 3.54
CA LEU A 127 9.57 9.81 3.56
C LEU A 127 11.03 10.03 3.96
N ILE A 128 11.66 11.08 3.42
CA ILE A 128 13.04 11.44 3.82
C ILE A 128 13.08 11.83 5.29
N ALA A 129 12.08 12.58 5.79
CA ALA A 129 12.00 12.93 7.20
C ALA A 129 11.87 11.70 8.10
N LYS A 130 11.04 10.72 7.71
CA LYS A 130 10.90 9.43 8.41
C LYS A 130 12.22 8.63 8.38
N MET A 131 12.88 8.58 7.22
CA MET A 131 14.19 7.93 7.06
C MET A 131 15.24 8.55 8.00
N ILE A 132 15.27 9.88 8.10
CA ILE A 132 16.16 10.59 9.02
C ILE A 132 15.86 10.23 10.48
N CYS A 133 14.59 10.20 10.87
CA CYS A 133 14.21 9.87 12.25
C CYS A 133 14.52 8.41 12.62
N VAL A 134 14.29 7.46 11.71
CA VAL A 134 14.47 6.02 11.97
C VAL A 134 15.94 5.61 11.98
N HIS A 135 16.75 6.20 11.09
CA HIS A 135 18.16 5.84 10.93
C HIS A 135 19.12 6.88 11.54
N GLU A 136 18.59 7.85 12.29
CA GLU A 136 19.36 8.87 13.01
C GLU A 136 20.34 9.64 12.10
N TYR A 137 19.96 9.83 10.84
CA TYR A 137 20.83 10.52 9.90
C TYR A 137 20.95 12.01 10.23
N SER A 138 22.13 12.57 9.99
CA SER A 138 22.31 14.02 10.07
C SER A 138 21.40 14.74 9.08
N PHE A 139 20.75 15.83 9.52
CA PHE A 139 19.96 16.70 8.64
C PHE A 139 20.76 17.27 7.46
N ARG A 140 22.10 17.23 7.50
CA ARG A 140 22.95 17.65 6.38
C ARG A 140 22.89 16.69 5.20
N MET A 141 22.48 15.44 5.40
CA MET A 141 22.44 14.42 4.36
C MET A 141 21.64 14.86 3.12
N VAL A 142 20.54 15.60 3.32
CA VAL A 142 19.70 16.09 2.20
C VAL A 142 20.39 17.12 1.31
N GLU A 143 21.46 17.75 1.80
CA GLU A 143 22.25 18.75 1.07
C GLU A 143 23.50 18.13 0.43
N HIS A 144 23.80 16.86 0.69
CA HIS A 144 24.96 16.20 0.09
C HIS A 144 24.79 16.07 -1.43
N GLU A 145 25.87 16.29 -2.17
CA GLU A 145 25.86 16.31 -3.63
C GLU A 145 25.37 14.97 -4.22
N TRP A 146 25.98 13.86 -3.81
CA TRP A 146 25.62 12.53 -4.29
C TRP A 146 24.21 12.09 -3.91
N PHE A 147 23.70 12.53 -2.76
CA PHE A 147 22.30 12.29 -2.40
C PHE A 147 21.36 12.99 -3.39
N ASN A 148 21.64 14.25 -3.73
CA ASN A 148 20.84 15.00 -4.70
C ASN A 148 20.98 14.46 -6.13
N ILE A 149 22.16 13.98 -6.53
CA ILE A 149 22.35 13.29 -7.83
C ILE A 149 21.52 12.01 -7.88
N LEU A 150 21.57 11.19 -6.83
CA LEU A 150 20.77 9.96 -6.73
C LEU A 150 19.27 10.27 -6.84
N MET A 151 18.77 11.24 -6.08
CA MET A 151 17.35 11.60 -6.09
C MET A 151 16.88 12.15 -7.45
N LYS A 152 17.71 12.97 -8.12
CA LYS A 152 17.42 13.46 -9.49
C LYS A 152 17.45 12.35 -10.54
N CYS A 153 18.34 11.37 -10.38
CA CYS A 153 18.40 10.19 -11.24
C CYS A 153 17.13 9.34 -11.11
N MET A 154 16.63 9.18 -9.88
CA MET A 154 15.38 8.46 -9.62
C MET A 154 14.14 9.21 -10.13
N ASN A 155 14.12 10.54 -9.99
CA ASN A 155 13.04 11.36 -10.51
C ASN A 155 13.54 12.74 -10.97
N PRO A 156 13.48 13.05 -12.28
CA PRO A 156 13.93 14.34 -12.81
C PRO A 156 13.21 15.56 -12.23
N ASN A 157 11.98 15.40 -11.73
CA ASN A 157 11.20 16.49 -11.13
C ASN A 157 11.59 16.78 -9.68
N TYR A 158 12.53 16.01 -9.10
CA TYR A 158 13.00 16.24 -7.73
C TYR A 158 13.69 17.59 -7.57
N LYS A 159 13.21 18.36 -6.59
CA LYS A 159 13.86 19.59 -6.13
C LYS A 159 14.59 19.32 -4.83
N SER A 160 15.83 19.77 -4.76
CA SER A 160 16.68 19.65 -3.56
C SER A 160 16.01 20.25 -2.34
N ILE A 161 16.10 19.55 -1.22
CA ILE A 161 15.50 19.97 0.06
C ILE A 161 16.61 20.58 0.92
N GLY A 162 16.38 21.79 1.44
CA GLY A 162 17.32 22.42 2.36
C GLY A 162 17.21 21.86 3.79
N ARG A 163 18.30 21.97 4.57
CA ARG A 163 18.38 21.48 5.96
C ARG A 163 17.29 22.04 6.88
N LYS A 164 16.98 23.34 6.75
CA LYS A 164 15.90 23.98 7.53
C LYS A 164 14.53 23.40 7.18
N ALA A 165 14.30 23.12 5.90
CA ALA A 165 13.04 22.60 5.41
C ALA A 165 12.81 21.14 5.85
N ILE A 166 13.85 20.30 5.85
CA ILE A 166 13.73 18.92 6.35
C ILE A 166 13.60 18.86 7.87
N ARG A 167 14.30 19.74 8.62
CA ARG A 167 14.12 19.85 10.07
C ARG A 167 12.68 20.20 10.43
N ALA A 168 12.09 21.17 9.74
CA ALA A 168 10.68 21.52 9.92
C ALA A 168 9.75 20.35 9.56
N GLU A 169 10.12 19.55 8.56
CA GLU A 169 9.37 18.35 8.19
C GLU A 169 9.44 17.26 9.26
N CYS A 170 10.61 16.97 9.81
CA CYS A 170 10.77 16.01 10.91
C CYS A 170 9.90 16.42 12.11
N LEU A 171 9.83 17.71 12.43
CA LEU A 171 8.92 18.22 13.47
C LEU A 171 7.44 18.03 13.11
N ARG A 172 7.05 18.21 11.84
CA ARG A 172 5.69 17.94 11.37
C ARG A 172 5.34 16.45 11.51
N VAL A 173 6.25 15.57 11.12
CA VAL A 173 6.11 14.12 11.29
C VAL A 173 5.99 13.77 12.76
N TYR A 174 6.86 14.29 13.63
CA TYR A 174 6.77 14.10 15.07
C TYR A 174 5.40 14.52 15.62
N LYS A 175 4.90 15.72 15.28
CA LYS A 175 3.57 16.17 15.73
C LYS A 175 2.45 15.24 15.26
N LYS A 176 2.51 14.78 14.01
CA LYS A 176 1.53 13.83 13.46
C LYS A 176 1.55 12.50 14.22
N GLU A 177 2.72 11.91 14.40
CA GLU A 177 2.88 10.64 15.12
C GLU A 177 2.53 10.78 16.62
N LYS A 178 2.80 11.95 17.22
CA LYS A 178 2.38 12.28 18.59
C LYS A 178 0.86 12.23 18.75
N GLU A 179 0.10 12.84 17.84
CA GLU A 179 -1.37 12.78 17.89
C GLU A 179 -1.90 11.35 17.70
N VAL A 180 -1.27 10.56 16.84
CA VAL A 180 -1.59 9.13 16.70
C VAL A 180 -1.35 8.39 18.02
N LEU A 181 -0.20 8.61 18.67
CA LEU A 181 0.11 7.99 19.94
C LEU A 181 -0.82 8.48 21.07
N LYS A 182 -1.19 9.76 21.12
CA LYS A 182 -2.23 10.27 22.03
C LYS A 182 -3.54 9.52 21.84
N SER A 183 -3.95 9.27 20.59
CA SER A 183 -5.15 8.47 20.31
C SER A 183 -5.04 7.03 20.81
N VAL A 184 -3.86 6.41 20.73
CA VAL A 184 -3.61 5.06 21.27
C VAL A 184 -3.70 5.07 22.79
N LEU A 185 -3.04 6.03 23.45
CA LEU A 185 -3.04 6.16 24.90
C LEU A 185 -4.43 6.44 25.49
N ARG A 186 -5.38 6.98 24.71
CA ARG A 186 -6.79 7.09 25.13
C ARG A 186 -7.46 5.73 25.36
N GLY A 187 -7.08 4.68 24.64
CA GLY A 187 -7.60 3.32 24.83
C GLY A 187 -6.94 2.54 25.96
N VAL A 188 -5.74 2.95 26.39
CA VAL A 188 -4.99 2.28 27.46
C VAL A 188 -5.64 2.55 28.82
N SER A 189 -5.77 1.52 29.65
CA SER A 189 -6.32 1.61 31.02
C SER A 189 -5.33 2.18 32.02
N SER A 190 -4.09 1.69 31.99
CA SER A 190 -3.07 1.98 32.99
C SER A 190 -1.70 2.19 32.36
N ILE A 191 -0.96 3.18 32.86
CA ILE A 191 0.34 3.58 32.38
C ILE A 191 1.29 3.71 33.57
N SER A 192 2.45 3.09 33.49
CA SER A 192 3.57 3.33 34.41
C SER A 192 4.57 4.27 33.75
N LEU A 193 5.06 5.26 34.49
CA LEU A 193 6.07 6.19 34.01
C LEU A 193 7.41 5.84 34.62
N THR A 194 8.47 5.92 33.82
CA THR A 194 9.84 5.99 34.32
C THR A 194 10.41 7.34 33.89
N THR A 195 11.17 7.96 34.79
CA THR A 195 11.84 9.23 34.53
C THR A 195 13.31 9.12 34.84
N ASP A 196 14.14 9.59 33.92
CA ASP A 196 15.59 9.66 34.08
C ASP A 196 16.01 11.12 34.01
N LEU A 197 16.78 11.57 34.99
CA LEU A 197 17.29 12.94 35.09
C LEU A 197 18.81 12.90 35.11
N TRP A 198 19.45 13.52 34.12
CA TRP A 198 20.90 13.57 34.06
C TRP A 198 21.38 14.96 33.67
N THR A 199 22.63 15.26 34.03
CA THR A 199 23.32 16.48 33.61
C THR A 199 24.38 16.12 32.59
N SER A 200 24.31 16.76 31.43
CA SER A 200 25.29 16.60 30.36
C SER A 200 26.64 17.20 30.74
N ASN A 201 27.68 16.85 29.99
CA ASN A 201 29.01 17.46 30.11
C ASN A 201 29.05 18.96 29.78
N GLN A 202 27.98 19.51 29.20
CA GLN A 202 27.79 20.94 28.94
C GLN A 202 27.06 21.64 30.09
N THR A 203 26.88 20.98 31.24
CA THR A 203 26.14 21.48 32.41
C THR A 203 24.65 21.74 32.16
N LEU A 204 24.11 21.26 31.03
CA LEU A 204 22.68 21.26 30.74
C LEU A 204 22.04 20.01 31.33
N SER A 205 20.91 20.16 32.00
CA SER A 205 20.20 19.04 32.61
C SER A 205 18.99 18.65 31.77
N TYR A 206 18.79 17.34 31.63
CA TYR A 206 17.75 16.76 30.81
C TYR A 206 16.93 15.78 31.62
N MET A 207 15.62 15.80 31.39
CA MET A 207 14.67 14.82 31.89
C MET A 207 14.08 14.05 30.72
N CYS A 208 14.21 12.72 30.75
CA CYS A 208 13.47 11.83 29.87
C CYS A 208 12.26 11.28 30.63
N VAL A 209 11.08 11.32 30.01
CA VAL A 209 9.86 10.70 30.54
C VAL A 209 9.45 9.58 29.59
N VAL A 210 9.38 8.36 30.10
CA VAL A 210 9.04 7.17 29.34
C VAL A 210 7.78 6.55 29.92
N ALA A 211 6.82 6.22 29.06
CA ALA A 211 5.62 5.50 29.41
C ALA A 211 5.72 4.02 29.04
N HIS A 212 5.27 3.19 29.97
CA HIS A 212 5.14 1.75 29.85
C HIS A 212 3.67 1.37 29.99
N TYR A 213 3.14 0.58 29.06
CA TYR A 213 1.78 0.07 29.10
C TYR A 213 1.66 -1.27 28.37
N ILE A 214 0.58 -2.00 28.62
CA ILE A 214 0.26 -3.25 27.93
C ILE A 214 -0.78 -2.94 26.85
N ASP A 215 -0.53 -3.37 25.61
CA ASP A 215 -1.48 -3.21 24.50
C ASP A 215 -2.53 -4.35 24.45
N ASP A 216 -3.50 -4.22 23.54
CA ASP A 216 -4.58 -5.20 23.36
C ASP A 216 -4.08 -6.60 22.96
N ASN A 217 -2.85 -6.71 22.45
CA ASN A 217 -2.21 -7.97 22.10
C ASN A 217 -1.38 -8.54 23.26
N TRP A 218 -1.55 -8.00 24.47
CA TRP A 218 -0.81 -8.39 25.67
C TRP A 218 0.70 -8.19 25.51
N LYS A 219 1.13 -7.17 24.77
CA LYS A 219 2.55 -6.83 24.61
C LYS A 219 2.87 -5.56 25.38
N ILE A 220 3.99 -5.60 26.11
CA ILE A 220 4.54 -4.41 26.74
C ILE A 220 5.02 -3.43 25.66
N GLN A 221 4.56 -2.20 25.77
CA GLN A 221 4.95 -1.09 24.93
C GLN A 221 5.71 -0.09 25.79
N THR A 222 6.87 0.34 25.28
CA THR A 222 7.68 1.39 25.88
C THR A 222 7.75 2.56 24.91
N ARG A 223 7.39 3.76 25.35
CA ARG A 223 7.34 4.96 24.51
C ARG A 223 7.89 6.18 25.26
N VAL A 224 8.85 6.86 24.65
CA VAL A 224 9.32 8.16 25.15
C VAL A 224 8.23 9.20 24.93
N LEU A 225 7.74 9.79 26.03
CA LEU A 225 6.71 10.83 26.01
C LEU A 225 7.33 12.24 25.93
N GLY A 226 8.47 12.42 26.59
CA GLY A 226 9.10 13.73 26.69
C GLY A 226 10.61 13.61 26.84
N PHE A 227 11.31 14.53 26.21
CA PHE A 227 12.73 14.80 26.44
C PHE A 227 12.82 16.31 26.67
N LEU A 228 12.97 16.70 27.94
CA LEU A 228 12.88 18.08 28.39
C LEU A 228 14.25 18.55 28.86
N GLU A 229 14.60 19.78 28.50
CA GLU A 229 15.72 20.49 29.11
C GLU A 229 15.20 21.23 30.34
N LEU A 230 15.91 21.12 31.46
CA LEU A 230 15.59 21.79 32.71
C LEU A 230 16.71 22.75 33.08
N ASP A 231 16.35 23.98 33.43
CA ASP A 231 17.30 24.98 33.92
C ASP A 231 17.65 24.69 35.38
N PRO A 232 18.93 24.64 35.76
CA PRO A 232 19.33 24.55 37.17
C PRO A 232 18.89 25.79 37.97
N PRO A 233 18.56 25.66 39.27
CA PRO A 233 18.57 24.45 40.10
C PRO A 233 17.35 23.55 39.88
N HIS A 234 17.47 22.25 40.23
CA HIS A 234 16.40 21.23 40.09
C HIS A 234 15.77 20.85 41.43
N PRO A 235 15.12 21.77 42.16
CA PRO A 235 14.36 21.37 43.34
C PRO A 235 13.24 20.42 42.92
N GLY A 236 12.83 19.51 43.81
CA GLY A 236 11.80 18.52 43.51
C GLY A 236 10.52 19.10 42.90
N ILE A 237 10.16 20.34 43.25
CA ILE A 237 9.02 21.05 42.66
C ILE A 237 9.17 21.31 41.15
N VAL A 238 10.37 21.65 40.66
CA VAL A 238 10.61 21.88 39.22
C VAL A 238 10.51 20.57 38.44
N ILE A 239 11.05 19.48 39.02
CA ILE A 239 10.96 18.12 38.48
C ILE A 239 9.49 17.69 38.40
N ALA A 240 8.73 17.89 39.49
CA ALA A 240 7.30 17.59 39.54
C ALA A 240 6.48 18.41 38.53
N ASP A 241 6.79 19.70 38.39
CA ASP A 241 6.11 20.60 37.44
C ASP A 241 6.36 20.18 35.99
N ALA A 242 7.61 19.84 35.66
CA ALA A 242 7.99 19.37 34.33
C ALA A 242 7.32 18.03 34.00
N LEU A 243 7.33 17.08 34.94
CA LEU A 243 6.68 15.79 34.76
C LEU A 243 5.15 15.95 34.62
N TYR A 244 4.53 16.75 35.48
CA TYR A 244 3.10 17.01 35.42
C TYR A 244 2.70 17.72 34.11
N ALA A 245 3.51 18.67 33.63
CA ALA A 245 3.29 19.31 32.34
C ALA A 245 3.35 18.30 31.18
N CYS A 246 4.29 17.35 31.23
CA CYS A 246 4.37 16.25 30.27
C CYS A 246 3.09 15.39 30.32
N VAL A 247 2.71 14.90 31.51
CA VAL A 247 1.49 14.08 31.71
C VAL A 247 0.24 14.79 31.19
N LYS A 248 0.12 16.09 31.47
CA LYS A 248 -1.00 16.93 31.01
C LYS A 248 -1.04 17.12 29.51
N ASP A 249 0.11 17.34 28.86
CA ASP A 249 0.18 17.45 27.39
C ASP A 249 -0.27 16.13 26.73
N TRP A 250 0.02 14.98 27.33
CA TRP A 250 -0.41 13.68 26.82
C TRP A 250 -1.85 13.29 27.18
N ASN A 251 -2.53 14.04 28.06
CA ASN A 251 -3.88 13.77 28.56
C ASN A 251 -4.01 12.37 29.21
N ILE A 252 -3.05 12.02 30.06
CA ILE A 252 -2.98 10.71 30.74
C ILE A 252 -3.01 10.81 32.27
N GLU A 253 -3.40 11.97 32.83
CA GLU A 253 -3.38 12.27 34.26
C GLU A 253 -4.13 11.22 35.10
N THR A 254 -5.26 10.72 34.59
CA THR A 254 -6.12 9.76 35.31
C THR A 254 -5.73 8.30 35.07
N LYS A 255 -4.64 8.05 34.35
CA LYS A 255 -4.21 6.71 33.91
C LYS A 255 -2.86 6.30 34.49
N ILE A 256 -2.21 7.21 35.20
CA ILE A 256 -0.91 6.95 35.81
C ILE A 256 -1.13 6.02 37.00
N MET A 257 -0.52 4.84 36.94
CA MET A 257 -0.56 3.83 38.00
C MET A 257 0.66 3.95 38.91
N SER A 258 1.84 4.14 38.32
CA SER A 258 3.09 4.28 39.06
C SER A 258 4.04 5.23 38.33
N ILE A 259 4.94 5.84 39.09
CA ILE A 259 6.03 6.68 38.59
C ILE A 259 7.31 6.20 39.27
N THR A 260 8.31 5.81 38.48
CA THR A 260 9.63 5.43 38.97
C THR A 260 10.61 6.54 38.61
N LEU A 261 11.27 7.08 39.63
CA LEU A 261 12.33 8.08 39.51
C LEU A 261 13.67 7.43 39.86
N ASP A 262 14.79 8.03 39.43
CA ASP A 262 16.12 7.60 39.86
C ASP A 262 16.35 7.91 41.36
N ASN A 263 17.36 7.28 41.98
CA ASN A 263 17.61 7.41 43.43
C ASN A 263 18.39 8.71 43.75
N ALA A 264 17.82 9.87 43.41
CA ALA A 264 18.36 11.19 43.71
C ALA A 264 17.55 11.86 44.83
N SER A 265 18.22 12.51 45.79
CA SER A 265 17.57 13.12 46.96
C SER A 265 16.53 14.19 46.62
N ASN A 266 16.61 14.80 45.43
CA ASN A 266 15.64 15.79 44.98
C ASN A 266 14.30 15.16 44.57
N ASN A 267 14.26 13.85 44.32
CA ASN A 267 13.07 13.14 43.86
C ASN A 267 12.07 12.89 45.00
N ASP A 268 12.52 12.81 46.25
CA ASP A 268 11.63 12.72 47.42
C ASP A 268 10.66 13.92 47.46
N GLY A 269 11.19 15.13 47.25
CA GLY A 269 10.38 16.34 47.16
C GLY A 269 9.51 16.41 45.89
N ALA A 270 9.95 15.77 44.80
CA ALA A 270 9.18 15.70 43.56
C ALA A 270 7.95 14.79 43.72
N ILE A 271 8.11 13.64 44.37
CA ILE A 271 7.03 12.69 44.65
C ILE A 271 5.93 13.36 45.48
N GLU A 272 6.29 14.04 46.57
CA GLU A 272 5.31 14.74 47.41
C GLU A 272 4.57 15.85 46.64
N ALA A 273 5.27 16.61 45.79
CA ALA A 273 4.66 17.61 44.93
C ALA A 273 3.75 16.99 43.85
N LEU A 274 4.10 15.81 43.32
CA LEU A 274 3.29 15.10 42.31
C LEU A 274 2.03 14.51 42.92
N LYS A 275 2.09 13.96 44.14
CA LYS A 275 0.92 13.45 44.87
C LYS A 275 -0.15 14.53 45.04
N ALA A 276 0.24 15.77 45.29
CA ALA A 276 -0.68 16.89 45.39
C ALA A 276 -1.36 17.26 44.05
N LYS A 277 -0.79 16.84 42.90
CA LYS A 277 -1.24 17.22 41.55
C LYS A 277 -1.95 16.12 40.77
N LEU A 278 -1.68 14.86 41.09
CA LEU A 278 -2.25 13.70 40.41
C LEU A 278 -3.37 13.07 41.25
N PRO A 279 -4.47 12.63 40.62
CA PRO A 279 -5.52 11.90 41.31
C PRO A 279 -5.03 10.48 41.65
N VAL A 280 -4.54 10.30 42.89
CA VAL A 280 -4.16 9.04 43.57
C VAL A 280 -3.18 8.15 42.79
N VAL A 281 -1.89 8.29 43.08
CA VAL A 281 -0.84 7.33 42.69
C VAL A 281 -0.59 6.43 43.90
N GLU A 282 -0.78 5.11 43.78
CA GLU A 282 -0.41 4.16 44.83
C GLU A 282 1.12 3.99 44.84
N GLU A 283 1.71 4.01 46.05
CA GLU A 283 3.15 3.88 46.25
C GLU A 283 3.62 2.44 45.96
N ILE A 284 4.64 2.30 45.11
CA ILE A 284 5.46 1.09 45.04
C ILE A 284 6.89 1.53 45.35
N ASN A 285 7.27 1.41 46.62
CA ASN A 285 8.66 1.55 47.06
C ASN A 285 9.33 0.18 46.89
N ASP A 286 10.34 0.11 46.03
CA ASP A 286 11.29 -1.02 45.96
C ASP A 286 12.46 -0.80 46.92
#